data_AF-A0A959HLX1-F1
#
_entry.id   AF-A0A959HLX1-F1
#
_cell.length_a   1.000
_cell.length_b   1.000
_cell.length_c   1.000
_cell.angle_alpha   90.00
_cell.angle_beta   90.00
_cell.angle_gamma   90.00
#
_symmetry.space_group_name_H-M   'P 1'
#
loop_
_entity.id
_entity.type
_entity.pdbx_description
1 polymer ?
#
loop_
_entity_poly.entity_id
_entity_poly.type
_entity_poly.pdbx_seq_one_letter_code
_entity_poly.pdbx_strand_id
1 'polypeptide(L)'
;MKPLTIVVIVGLALLSGCSLGTSCGDSKDAFLRSYYDLIDEAAAANLPVSAGQWASYDERFRAYVEECYEQYEPELSPKERRHFWSKSLKYYAQRYGDGALKELGKKGDKAAGKVKQEVENIWTDAESALKEATGKTDPKKLLKPGQAETE
;
A
#
# COMPACT_ATOMS: atom_id res chain seq x y z
N MET A 1 -9.53 -15.16 67.27
CA MET A 1 -10.43 -14.90 66.12
C MET A 1 -9.53 -14.57 64.92
N LYS A 2 -9.73 -15.24 63.78
CA LYS A 2 -8.74 -15.47 62.71
C LYS A 2 -8.61 -14.28 61.74
N PRO A 3 -7.42 -14.04 61.14
CA PRO A 3 -7.22 -13.00 60.13
C PRO A 3 -7.85 -13.44 58.80
N LEU A 4 -8.70 -12.58 58.21
CA LEU A 4 -9.33 -12.83 56.91
C LEU A 4 -8.56 -12.10 55.82
N THR A 5 -7.77 -12.89 55.11
CA THR A 5 -7.06 -12.57 53.88
C THR A 5 -8.07 -12.17 52.79
N ILE A 6 -8.03 -10.93 52.30
CA ILE A 6 -8.73 -10.53 51.06
C ILE A 6 -7.68 -10.36 49.97
N VAL A 7 -7.53 -11.44 49.18
CA VAL A 7 -6.85 -11.43 47.89
C VAL A 7 -7.84 -10.83 46.88
N VAL A 8 -7.70 -9.53 46.58
CA VAL A 8 -8.36 -8.95 45.40
C VAL A 8 -7.42 -9.13 44.21
N ILE A 9 -7.59 -10.26 43.52
CA ILE A 9 -7.12 -10.43 42.15
C ILE A 9 -7.98 -9.48 41.30
N VAL A 10 -7.50 -8.24 41.15
CA VAL A 10 -8.03 -7.33 40.11
C VAL A 10 -7.57 -7.91 38.79
N GLY A 11 -8.53 -8.52 38.11
CA GLY A 11 -8.34 -9.24 36.86
C GLY A 11 -7.60 -8.42 35.83
N LEU A 12 -6.51 -9.03 35.35
CA LEU A 12 -5.84 -8.73 34.10
C LEU A 12 -6.79 -9.09 32.94
N ALA A 13 -7.88 -8.34 32.82
CA ALA A 13 -8.90 -8.55 31.81
C ALA A 13 -8.67 -7.57 30.65
N LEU A 14 -8.28 -8.15 29.52
CA LEU A 14 -8.69 -7.74 28.18
C LEU A 14 -8.02 -6.46 27.61
N LEU A 15 -6.71 -6.55 27.37
CA LEU A 15 -6.08 -5.89 26.21
C LEU A 15 -5.79 -6.93 25.11
N SER A 16 -6.71 -7.88 24.88
CA SER A 16 -6.85 -8.45 23.55
C SER A 16 -7.53 -7.37 22.72
N GLY A 17 -6.71 -6.44 22.21
CA GLY A 17 -7.15 -5.48 21.20
C GLY A 17 -7.83 -6.28 20.10
N CYS A 18 -9.15 -6.19 20.04
CA CYS A 18 -9.86 -6.45 18.81
C CYS A 18 -9.43 -5.33 17.88
N SER A 19 -8.30 -5.52 17.21
CA SER A 19 -8.20 -5.04 15.84
C SER A 19 -9.46 -5.60 15.19
N LEU A 20 -10.38 -4.73 14.81
CA LEU A 20 -11.36 -5.03 13.76
C LEU A 20 -10.52 -5.23 12.49
N GLY A 21 -9.77 -6.32 12.49
CA GLY A 21 -8.59 -6.52 11.70
C GLY A 21 -9.07 -6.85 10.31
N THR A 22 -8.66 -6.05 9.34
CA THR A 22 -8.57 -6.56 7.98
C THR A 22 -7.72 -7.82 8.07
N SER A 23 -8.37 -8.99 8.00
CA SER A 23 -7.63 -10.25 8.00
C SER A 23 -6.73 -10.21 6.78
N CYS A 24 -5.43 -10.34 6.99
CA CYS A 24 -4.45 -10.41 5.89
C CYS A 24 -4.63 -11.68 5.05
N GLY A 25 -5.60 -12.55 5.38
CA GLY A 25 -5.76 -13.88 4.81
C GLY A 25 -4.80 -14.86 5.48
N ASP A 26 -5.05 -16.15 5.25
CA ASP A 26 -4.24 -17.25 5.82
C ASP A 26 -3.08 -17.69 4.92
N SER A 27 -2.89 -17.02 3.78
CA SER A 27 -1.81 -17.29 2.82
C SER A 27 -1.48 -16.07 1.97
N LYS A 28 -0.27 -16.06 1.38
CA LYS A 28 0.18 -15.06 0.40
C LYS A 28 -0.82 -14.87 -0.74
N ASP A 29 -1.41 -15.95 -1.26
CA ASP A 29 -2.37 -15.87 -2.37
C ASP A 29 -3.71 -15.27 -1.93
N ALA A 30 -4.16 -15.55 -0.70
CA ALA A 30 -5.36 -14.95 -0.14
C ALA A 30 -5.17 -13.46 0.13
N PHE A 31 -4.01 -13.07 0.64
CA PHE A 31 -3.60 -11.67 0.79
C PHE A 31 -3.65 -10.92 -0.55
N LEU A 32 -2.93 -11.40 -1.56
CA LEU A 32 -2.83 -10.74 -2.85
C LEU A 32 -4.20 -10.61 -3.52
N ARG A 33 -5.01 -11.67 -3.47
CA ARG A 33 -6.38 -11.63 -4.00
C ARG A 33 -7.21 -10.55 -3.33
N SER A 34 -7.27 -10.56 -2.00
CA SER A 34 -8.09 -9.61 -1.24
C SER A 34 -7.64 -8.16 -1.46
N TYR A 35 -6.32 -7.94 -1.56
CA TYR A 35 -5.77 -6.65 -1.93
C TYR A 35 -6.18 -6.22 -3.35
N TYR A 36 -6.04 -7.10 -4.35
CA TYR A 36 -6.40 -6.76 -5.73
C TYR A 36 -7.91 -6.53 -5.90
N ASP A 37 -8.74 -7.31 -5.20
CA ASP A 37 -10.18 -7.11 -5.16
C ASP A 37 -10.52 -5.73 -4.60
N LEU A 38 -9.87 -5.29 -3.51
CA LEU A 38 -10.01 -3.92 -2.99
C LEU A 38 -9.67 -2.85 -4.05
N ILE A 39 -8.56 -3.02 -4.77
CA ILE A 39 -8.14 -2.03 -5.79
C ILE A 39 -9.17 -1.99 -6.93
N ASP A 40 -9.67 -3.14 -7.35
CA ASP A 40 -10.62 -3.23 -8.45
C ASP A 40 -12.02 -2.75 -8.02
N GLU A 41 -12.44 -2.99 -6.78
CA GLU A 41 -13.64 -2.40 -6.15
C GLU A 41 -13.58 -0.87 -6.14
N ALA A 42 -12.48 -0.30 -5.63
CA ALA A 42 -12.28 1.15 -5.57
C ALA A 42 -12.29 1.78 -6.96
N ALA A 43 -11.67 1.12 -7.95
CA ALA A 43 -11.68 1.56 -9.33
C ALA A 43 -13.09 1.50 -9.96
N ALA A 44 -13.82 0.41 -9.73
CA ALA A 44 -15.16 0.20 -10.27
C ALA A 44 -16.19 1.17 -9.67
N ALA A 45 -15.97 1.65 -8.44
CA ALA A 45 -16.82 2.63 -7.80
C ALA A 45 -16.81 4.01 -8.52
N ASN A 46 -15.80 4.28 -9.36
CA ASN A 46 -15.66 5.51 -10.16
C ASN A 46 -15.97 6.79 -9.37
N LEU A 47 -15.44 6.86 -8.15
CA LEU A 47 -15.74 7.93 -7.21
C LEU A 47 -15.02 9.22 -7.61
N PRO A 48 -15.65 10.41 -7.44
CA PRO A 48 -14.93 11.65 -7.50
C PRO A 48 -13.89 11.72 -6.36
N VAL A 49 -12.77 12.40 -6.59
CA VAL A 49 -11.66 12.51 -5.61
C VAL A 49 -12.07 13.11 -4.26
N SER A 50 -13.17 13.89 -4.24
CA SER A 50 -13.75 14.51 -3.04
C SER A 50 -14.76 13.62 -2.31
N ALA A 51 -15.07 12.42 -2.82
CA ALA A 51 -16.05 11.54 -2.20
C ALA A 51 -15.60 11.08 -0.81
N GLY A 52 -16.46 11.24 0.21
CA GLY A 52 -16.20 10.74 1.55
C GLY A 52 -16.08 9.20 1.61
N GLN A 53 -16.65 8.50 0.63
CA GLN A 53 -16.57 7.04 0.49
C GLN A 53 -15.14 6.51 0.38
N TRP A 54 -14.19 7.36 -0.05
CA TRP A 54 -12.78 7.02 -0.06
C TRP A 54 -12.23 6.63 1.31
N ALA A 55 -12.80 7.14 2.40
CA ALA A 55 -12.31 6.85 3.76
C ALA A 55 -12.25 5.34 4.06
N SER A 56 -13.25 4.57 3.62
CA SER A 56 -13.28 3.12 3.83
C SER A 56 -12.25 2.39 2.98
N TYR A 57 -12.04 2.83 1.73
CA TYR A 57 -10.99 2.27 0.88
C TYR A 57 -9.59 2.62 1.41
N ASP A 58 -9.39 3.86 1.87
CA ASP A 58 -8.12 4.35 2.41
C ASP A 58 -7.72 3.55 3.67
N GLU A 59 -8.68 3.24 4.53
CA GLU A 59 -8.46 2.41 5.72
C GLU A 59 -8.01 0.99 5.35
N ARG A 60 -8.77 0.29 4.48
CA ARG A 60 -8.44 -1.08 4.03
C ARG A 60 -7.11 -1.10 3.29
N PHE A 61 -6.86 -0.11 2.43
CA PHE A 61 -5.63 0.02 1.67
C PHE A 61 -4.42 0.16 2.58
N ARG A 62 -4.50 1.02 3.60
CA ARG A 62 -3.43 1.19 4.60
C ARG A 62 -3.18 -0.11 5.36
N ALA A 63 -4.22 -0.83 5.79
CA ALA A 63 -4.04 -2.12 6.45
C ALA A 63 -3.23 -3.10 5.56
N TYR A 64 -3.56 -3.20 4.26
CA TYR A 64 -2.80 -4.07 3.36
C TYR A 64 -1.35 -3.63 3.15
N VAL A 65 -1.09 -2.34 2.98
CA VAL A 65 0.26 -1.81 2.68
C VAL A 65 1.15 -1.72 3.93
N GLU A 66 0.58 -1.35 5.07
CA GLU A 66 1.33 -1.07 6.28
C GLU A 66 1.49 -2.29 7.18
N GLU A 67 0.51 -3.20 7.20
CA GLU A 67 0.46 -4.35 8.09
C GLU A 67 0.66 -5.65 7.31
N CYS A 68 -0.23 -5.96 6.37
CA CYS A 68 -0.25 -7.27 5.71
C CYS A 68 0.93 -7.51 4.77
N TYR A 69 1.40 -6.48 4.08
CA TYR A 69 2.52 -6.62 3.16
C TYR A 69 3.79 -7.09 3.87
N GLU A 70 4.09 -6.57 5.07
CA GLU A 70 5.30 -6.96 5.82
C GLU A 70 5.31 -8.45 6.16
N GLN A 71 4.13 -9.05 6.41
CA GLN A 71 3.99 -10.46 6.71
C GLN A 71 4.30 -11.36 5.49
N TYR A 72 3.85 -10.96 4.30
CA TYR A 72 3.91 -11.80 3.11
C TYR A 72 5.02 -11.43 2.13
N GLU A 73 5.67 -10.28 2.30
CA GLU A 73 6.77 -9.82 1.45
C GLU A 73 7.85 -10.87 1.18
N PRO A 74 8.34 -11.64 2.18
CA PRO A 74 9.38 -12.65 1.96
C PRO A 74 8.96 -13.76 0.99
N GLU A 75 7.65 -13.99 0.86
CA GLU A 75 7.06 -15.00 -0.02
C GLU A 75 6.71 -14.45 -1.42
N LEU A 76 6.75 -13.13 -1.60
CA LEU A 76 6.46 -12.50 -2.88
C LEU A 76 7.63 -12.65 -3.86
N SER A 77 7.33 -13.23 -5.02
CA SER A 77 8.23 -13.19 -6.16
C SER A 77 8.47 -11.73 -6.61
N PRO A 78 9.59 -11.44 -7.29
CA PRO A 78 9.85 -10.10 -7.82
C PRO A 78 8.73 -9.58 -8.74
N LYS A 79 8.06 -10.47 -9.47
CA LYS A 79 6.92 -10.12 -10.33
C LYS A 79 5.70 -9.70 -9.52
N GLU A 80 5.35 -10.46 -8.48
CA GLU A 80 4.22 -10.14 -7.60
C GLU A 80 4.45 -8.83 -6.85
N ARG A 81 5.68 -8.62 -6.36
CA ARG A 81 6.08 -7.36 -5.70
C ARG A 81 5.91 -6.15 -6.61
N ARG A 82 6.43 -6.23 -7.84
CA ARG A 82 6.23 -5.17 -8.85
C ARG A 82 4.76 -4.93 -9.15
N HIS A 83 3.98 -6.00 -9.26
CA HIS A 83 2.55 -5.88 -9.55
C HIS A 83 1.79 -5.23 -8.39
N PHE A 84 2.09 -5.62 -7.14
CA PHE A 84 1.54 -5.04 -5.93
C PHE A 84 1.77 -3.53 -5.89
N TRP A 85 3.03 -3.08 -5.99
CA TRP A 85 3.37 -1.66 -5.90
C TRP A 85 2.87 -0.84 -7.09
N SER A 86 2.81 -1.42 -8.30
CA SER A 86 2.18 -0.77 -9.46
C SER A 86 0.69 -0.55 -9.24
N LYS A 87 -0.03 -1.53 -8.66
CA LYS A 87 -1.44 -1.38 -8.26
C LYS A 87 -1.60 -0.34 -7.13
N SER A 88 -0.66 -0.27 -6.18
CA SER A 88 -0.66 0.75 -5.13
C SER A 88 -0.52 2.16 -5.70
N LEU A 89 0.39 2.36 -6.67
CA LEU A 89 0.52 3.63 -7.35
C LEU A 89 -0.76 4.02 -8.10
N LYS A 90 -1.38 3.05 -8.78
CA LYS A 90 -2.67 3.27 -9.48
C LYS A 90 -3.77 3.70 -8.50
N TYR A 91 -3.83 3.09 -7.31
CA TYR A 91 -4.75 3.50 -6.26
C TYR A 91 -4.57 4.98 -5.89
N TYR A 92 -3.34 5.42 -5.63
CA TYR A 92 -3.05 6.84 -5.34
C TYR A 92 -3.46 7.76 -6.49
N ALA A 93 -3.20 7.37 -7.75
CA ALA A 93 -3.61 8.14 -8.91
C ALA A 93 -5.15 8.28 -9.01
N GLN A 94 -5.89 7.22 -8.71
CA GLN A 94 -7.36 7.26 -8.71
C GLN A 94 -7.91 8.07 -7.54
N ARG A 95 -7.37 7.85 -6.33
CA ARG A 95 -7.80 8.48 -5.10
C ARG A 95 -7.61 9.99 -5.08
N TYR A 96 -6.48 10.45 -5.63
CA TYR A 96 -6.03 11.84 -5.48
C TYR A 96 -5.95 12.61 -6.82
N GLY A 97 -6.14 11.94 -7.96
CA GLY A 97 -6.04 12.55 -9.28
C GLY A 97 -4.69 13.24 -9.48
N ASP A 98 -4.72 14.48 -9.97
CA ASP A 98 -3.53 15.32 -10.15
C ASP A 98 -2.74 15.57 -8.85
N GLY A 99 -3.39 15.40 -7.69
CA GLY A 99 -2.77 15.51 -6.38
C GLY A 99 -1.90 14.31 -5.97
N ALA A 100 -1.93 13.20 -6.70
CA ALA A 100 -1.31 11.94 -6.27
C ALA A 100 0.19 12.07 -5.96
N LEU A 101 0.96 12.76 -6.80
CA LEU A 101 2.39 12.97 -6.57
C LEU A 101 2.66 13.81 -5.31
N LYS A 102 1.79 14.80 -5.03
CA LYS A 102 1.89 15.61 -3.83
C LYS A 102 1.65 14.75 -2.60
N GLU A 103 0.62 13.90 -2.62
CA GLU A 103 0.31 13.00 -1.51
C GLU A 103 1.42 11.98 -1.25
N LEU A 104 1.95 11.35 -2.30
CA LEU A 104 3.12 10.46 -2.20
C LEU A 104 4.38 11.16 -1.64
N GLY A 105 4.49 12.46 -1.85
CA GLY A 105 5.58 13.28 -1.34
C GLY A 105 5.38 13.81 0.09
N LYS A 106 4.20 13.65 0.70
CA LYS A 106 3.93 14.16 2.05
C LYS A 106 4.69 13.35 3.10
N LYS A 107 5.31 14.06 4.05
CA LYS A 107 5.91 13.43 5.23
C LYS A 107 4.82 13.06 6.22
N GLY A 108 4.92 11.87 6.82
CA GLY A 108 4.05 11.41 7.90
C GLY A 108 2.95 10.42 7.50
N ASP A 109 2.75 10.15 6.21
CA ASP A 109 1.88 9.06 5.74
C ASP A 109 2.77 7.84 5.41
N LYS A 110 2.63 6.78 6.22
CA LYS A 110 3.49 5.57 6.14
C LYS A 110 3.22 4.81 4.84
N ALA A 111 1.96 4.58 4.48
CA ALA A 111 1.58 3.97 3.21
C ALA A 111 2.12 4.76 2.01
N ALA A 112 1.96 6.08 1.99
CA ALA A 112 2.43 6.93 0.90
C ALA A 112 3.95 6.86 0.75
N GLY A 113 4.67 6.90 1.88
CA GLY A 113 6.12 6.74 1.92
C GLY A 113 6.58 5.39 1.36
N LYS A 114 5.93 4.29 1.76
CA LYS A 114 6.22 2.95 1.25
C LYS A 114 5.98 2.85 -0.25
N VAL A 115 4.81 3.30 -0.73
CA VAL A 115 4.47 3.26 -2.16
C VAL A 115 5.49 4.05 -2.98
N LYS A 116 5.83 5.26 -2.54
CA LYS A 116 6.83 6.08 -3.23
C LYS A 116 8.19 5.38 -3.31
N GLN A 117 8.70 4.91 -2.18
CA GLN A 117 10.01 4.26 -2.10
C GLN A 117 10.08 3.03 -3.01
N GLU A 118 9.06 2.16 -2.95
CA GLU A 118 9.07 0.91 -3.70
C GLU A 118 8.89 1.12 -5.20
N VAL A 119 8.10 2.11 -5.62
CA VAL A 119 7.98 2.49 -7.03
C VAL A 119 9.29 3.07 -7.57
N GLU A 120 9.98 3.91 -6.79
CA GLU A 120 11.29 4.47 -7.16
C GLU A 120 12.35 3.37 -7.30
N ASN A 121 12.32 2.36 -6.42
CA ASN A 121 13.20 1.19 -6.52
C ASN A 121 12.94 0.40 -7.82
N ILE A 122 11.66 0.10 -8.11
CA ILE A 122 11.28 -0.62 -9.34
C ILE A 122 11.71 0.13 -10.59
N TRP A 123 11.57 1.46 -10.60
CA TRP A 123 12.02 2.29 -11.71
C TRP A 123 13.53 2.24 -11.89
N THR A 124 14.28 2.42 -10.80
CA THR A 124 15.75 2.39 -10.79
C THR A 124 16.31 1.05 -11.27
N ASP A 125 15.70 -0.06 -10.84
CA ASP A 125 16.05 -1.41 -11.29
C ASP A 125 15.83 -1.57 -12.79
N ALA A 126 14.69 -1.07 -13.30
CA ALA A 126 14.36 -1.12 -14.72
C ALA A 126 15.31 -0.26 -15.57
N GLU A 127 15.66 0.94 -15.09
CA GLU A 127 16.64 1.81 -15.75
C GLU A 127 18.03 1.15 -15.81
N SER A 128 18.46 0.52 -14.71
CA SER A 128 19.74 -0.17 -14.63
C SER A 128 19.81 -1.36 -15.59
N ALA A 129 18.77 -2.20 -15.61
CA ALA A 129 18.69 -3.33 -16.53
C ALA A 129 18.67 -2.88 -18.01
N LEU A 130 17.95 -1.79 -18.32
CA LEU A 130 17.94 -1.24 -19.68
C LEU A 130 19.31 -0.69 -20.08
N LYS A 131 20.01 -0.02 -19.16
CA LYS A 131 21.36 0.51 -19.40
C LYS A 131 22.35 -0.61 -19.68
N GLU A 132 22.30 -1.71 -18.94
CA GLU A 132 23.12 -2.89 -19.19
C GLU A 132 22.82 -3.52 -20.56
N ALA A 133 21.55 -3.66 -20.91
CA ALA A 133 21.14 -4.26 -22.17
C ALA A 133 21.44 -3.40 -23.41
N THR A 134 21.37 -2.07 -23.29
CA THR A 134 21.45 -1.14 -24.43
C THR A 134 22.73 -0.33 -24.50
N GLY A 135 23.55 -0.32 -23.43
CA GLY A 135 24.75 0.51 -23.32
C GLY A 135 24.50 2.02 -23.31
N LYS A 136 23.23 2.47 -23.25
CA LYS A 136 22.82 3.89 -23.31
C LYS A 136 22.32 4.37 -21.94
N THR A 137 22.69 5.60 -21.59
CA THR A 137 22.54 6.17 -20.24
C THR A 137 21.23 6.90 -19.96
N ASP A 138 20.34 7.13 -20.93
CA ASP A 138 19.17 8.00 -20.74
C ASP A 138 17.81 7.36 -21.12
N PRO A 139 17.21 6.57 -20.23
CA PRO A 139 15.82 6.11 -20.34
C PRO A 139 14.77 7.22 -20.13
N LYS A 140 15.12 8.37 -19.54
CA LYS A 140 14.21 9.52 -19.36
C LYS A 140 13.62 10.08 -20.66
N LYS A 141 14.22 9.78 -21.82
CA LYS A 141 13.65 10.12 -23.14
C LYS A 141 12.62 9.11 -23.66
N LEU A 142 12.52 7.91 -23.07
CA LEU A 142 11.69 6.81 -23.59
C LEU A 142 10.33 6.69 -22.89
N LEU A 143 10.16 7.26 -21.69
CA LEU A 143 8.86 7.38 -21.03
C LEU A 143 8.67 8.82 -20.51
N LYS A 144 8.17 9.70 -21.37
CA LYS A 144 7.46 10.90 -20.92
C LYS A 144 5.95 10.62 -20.99
N PRO A 145 5.28 10.24 -19.91
CA PRO A 145 3.84 10.44 -19.85
C PRO A 145 3.60 11.95 -19.74
N GLY A 146 2.96 12.56 -20.74
CA GLY A 146 2.38 13.91 -20.60
C GLY A 146 3.18 15.11 -21.13
N GLN A 147 3.88 14.99 -22.25
CA GLN A 147 4.10 16.16 -23.10
C GLN A 147 3.27 15.99 -24.39
N ALA A 148 1.95 16.10 -24.23
CA ALA A 148 1.11 16.54 -25.33
C ALA A 148 1.28 18.06 -25.41
N GLU A 149 1.89 18.47 -26.50
CA GLU A 149 2.12 19.84 -26.93
C GLU A 149 0.76 20.53 -27.08
N THR A 150 0.57 21.64 -26.37
CA THR A 150 -0.34 22.69 -26.83
C THR A 150 0.55 23.78 -27.43
N GLU A 151 0.64 23.77 -28.76
CA GLU A 151 0.84 25.00 -29.55
C GLU A 151 -0.27 26.01 -29.24
#